data_AF-A0A480AG41-F1
#
_entry.id   AF-A0A480AG41-F1
#
_cell.length_a   1.000
_cell.length_b   1.000
_cell.length_c   1.000
_cell.angle_alpha   90.00
_cell.angle_beta   90.00
_cell.angle_gamma   90.00
#
_symmetry.space_group_name_H-M   'P 1'
#
loop_
_entity.id
_entity.type
_entity.pdbx_description
1 polymer ?
#
loop_
_entity_poly.entity_id
_entity_poly.type
_entity_poly.pdbx_seq_one_letter_code
_entity_poly.pdbx_strand_id
1 'polypeptide(L)'
;MGLIWQADFYRSPLKNAEGQILWELLVCDQTRSFEYIASCPQSQANSTWVTQQLQLAAKENVPDIIQVFRPQSLSLIETAGNNLGIKVEATRRTLALKQWLAFKQYPIIVDKPPPVPLPENLWGEKWRFATILAGDIVDEFIERPIPIFQIPEFIKPINLGLASTVPIPGVIIYGGRHSMSLARWLHKSNPVSLNYMNGTPDGLILEASLVDRWILATFADEEASAGGKLYEERKQLSQGLHFLLVQPDDSGMTYTGLWLLQQEE
;
A
#
# COMPACT_ATOMS: atom_id res chain seq x y z
N MET A 1 -10.02 11.23 18.46
CA MET A 1 -9.01 10.82 17.47
C MET A 1 -7.66 11.14 18.06
N GLY A 2 -6.73 10.17 18.03
CA GLY A 2 -5.37 10.39 18.50
C GLY A 2 -4.59 11.31 17.55
N LEU A 3 -3.53 11.92 18.05
CA LEU A 3 -2.60 12.71 17.25
C LEU A 3 -1.74 11.76 16.40
N ILE A 4 -1.86 11.87 15.07
CA ILE A 4 -1.10 11.06 14.12
C ILE A 4 -0.05 11.94 13.45
N TRP A 5 1.19 11.50 13.51
CA TRP A 5 2.28 12.06 12.75
C TRP A 5 2.63 11.19 11.55
N GLN A 6 3.20 11.82 10.52
CA GLN A 6 3.80 11.18 9.37
C GLN A 6 5.27 11.59 9.34
N ALA A 7 6.17 10.60 9.25
CA ALA A 7 7.61 10.85 9.29
C ALA A 7 8.37 10.15 8.15
N ASP A 8 9.41 10.82 7.65
CA ASP A 8 10.44 10.26 6.77
C ASP A 8 11.81 10.65 7.32
N PHE A 9 12.75 9.70 7.31
CA PHE A 9 14.14 9.95 7.64
C PHE A 9 15.02 9.38 6.54
N TYR A 10 15.50 10.26 5.65
CA TYR A 10 16.20 9.84 4.45
C TYR A 10 17.31 10.79 4.05
N ARG A 11 18.16 10.30 3.15
CA ARG A 11 19.25 11.08 2.58
C ARG A 11 18.70 12.27 1.79
N SER A 12 19.18 13.47 2.13
CA SER A 12 18.84 14.68 1.40
C SER A 12 19.44 14.62 -0.02
N PRO A 13 18.69 15.06 -1.05
CA PRO A 13 19.25 15.26 -2.38
C PRO A 13 20.24 16.44 -2.42
N LEU A 14 20.18 17.32 -1.42
CA LEU A 14 21.05 18.47 -1.28
C LEU A 14 22.32 18.09 -0.50
N LYS A 15 23.45 18.65 -0.90
CA LYS A 15 24.70 18.61 -0.12
C LYS A 15 24.83 19.91 0.66
N ASN A 16 25.48 19.89 1.82
CA ASN A 16 25.86 21.13 2.50
C ASN A 16 26.93 21.89 1.70
N ALA A 17 27.28 23.10 2.17
CA ALA A 17 28.30 23.94 1.56
C ALA A 17 29.67 23.22 1.44
N GLU A 18 29.94 22.27 2.34
CA GLU A 18 31.14 21.44 2.40
C GLU A 18 31.06 20.15 1.55
N GLY A 19 29.95 19.92 0.83
CA GLY A 19 29.76 18.77 -0.05
C GLY A 19 29.43 17.44 0.67
N GLN A 20 29.19 17.47 1.98
CA GLN A 20 28.86 16.31 2.79
C GLN A 20 27.43 15.83 2.55
N ILE A 21 27.24 14.52 2.72
CA ILE A 21 25.93 13.86 2.65
C ILE A 21 25.17 14.14 3.93
N LEU A 22 23.99 14.75 3.79
CA LEU A 22 23.07 14.99 4.89
C LEU A 22 21.93 13.98 4.88
N TRP A 23 21.47 13.64 6.08
CA TRP A 23 20.19 12.99 6.34
C TRP A 23 19.24 14.00 6.94
N GLU A 24 17.97 13.94 6.54
CA GLU A 24 16.92 14.83 7.04
C GLU A 24 15.77 14.00 7.61
N LEU A 25 15.33 14.38 8.81
CA LEU A 25 14.09 13.93 9.42
C LEU A 25 13.04 14.99 9.15
N LEU A 26 11.96 14.57 8.49
CA LEU A 26 10.76 15.38 8.29
C LEU A 26 9.62 14.72 9.06
N VAL A 27 8.91 15.52 9.85
CA VAL A 27 7.73 15.08 10.61
C VAL A 27 6.62 16.11 10.43
N CYS A 28 5.42 15.65 10.15
CA CYS A 28 4.23 16.52 10.10
C CYS A 28 3.01 15.80 10.66
N ASP A 29 1.99 16.55 11.06
CA ASP A 29 0.66 15.98 11.31
C ASP A 29 -0.12 15.80 9.99
N GLN A 30 -1.28 15.14 10.05
CA GLN A 30 -2.10 14.87 8.85
C GLN A 30 -2.61 16.14 8.15
N THR A 31 -2.66 17.28 8.86
CA THR A 31 -3.13 18.55 8.31
C THR A 31 -2.01 19.50 7.87
N ARG A 32 -0.75 19.14 8.15
CA ARG A 32 0.43 20.04 8.05
C ARG A 32 0.30 21.33 8.88
N SER A 33 -0.52 21.32 9.92
CA SER A 33 -0.54 22.39 10.94
C SER A 33 0.70 22.33 11.83
N PHE A 34 1.32 21.15 11.91
CA PHE A 34 2.60 20.91 12.55
C PHE A 34 3.62 20.39 11.53
N GLU A 35 4.80 21.00 11.50
CA GLU A 35 5.94 20.59 10.70
C GLU A 35 7.23 20.70 11.52
N TYR A 36 8.07 19.68 11.45
CA TYR A 36 9.39 19.64 12.06
C TYR A 36 10.40 19.09 11.06
N ILE A 37 11.53 19.80 10.92
CA ILE A 37 12.67 19.35 10.12
C ILE A 37 13.92 19.40 10.98
N ALA A 38 14.70 18.33 10.94
CA ALA A 38 16.06 18.31 11.48
C ALA A 38 16.99 17.61 10.50
N SER A 39 18.28 17.98 10.50
CA SER A 39 19.28 17.36 9.64
C SER A 39 20.53 16.96 10.42
N CYS A 40 21.20 15.91 9.96
CA CYS A 40 22.47 15.45 10.50
C CYS A 40 23.41 14.93 9.42
N PRO A 41 24.73 14.92 9.65
CA PRO A 41 25.66 14.20 8.78
C PRO A 41 25.42 12.70 8.85
N GLN A 42 25.83 11.97 7.81
CA GLN A 42 25.70 10.50 7.74
C GLN A 42 26.28 9.75 8.94
N SER A 43 27.35 10.25 9.56
CA SER A 43 27.96 9.64 10.76
C SER A 43 27.05 9.63 11.99
N GLN A 44 26.01 10.48 12.01
CA GLN A 44 25.05 10.61 13.10
C GLN A 44 23.67 10.04 12.75
N ALA A 45 23.47 9.55 11.52
CA ALA A 45 22.18 9.04 11.05
C ALA A 45 21.87 7.66 11.66
N ASN A 46 21.35 7.66 12.89
CA ASN A 46 21.01 6.46 13.66
C ASN A 46 19.76 6.69 14.52
N SER A 47 19.24 5.62 15.13
CA SER A 47 18.00 5.64 15.91
C SER A 47 18.09 6.50 17.17
N THR A 48 19.27 6.63 17.80
CA THR A 48 19.48 7.52 18.95
C THR A 48 19.27 8.97 18.55
N TRP A 49 19.82 9.40 17.42
CA TRP A 49 19.61 10.75 16.91
C TRP A 49 18.13 11.00 16.57
N VAL A 50 17.47 10.05 15.88
CA VAL A 50 16.03 10.16 15.58
C VAL A 50 15.18 10.24 16.85
N THR A 51 15.50 9.45 17.88
CA THR A 51 14.83 9.49 19.19
C THR A 51 14.90 10.89 19.80
N GLN A 52 16.09 11.50 19.82
CA GLN A 52 16.27 12.85 20.34
C GLN A 52 15.46 13.87 19.54
N GLN A 53 15.46 13.78 18.21
CA GLN A 53 14.71 14.71 17.37
C GLN A 53 13.20 14.57 17.52
N LEU A 54 12.68 13.34 17.61
CA LEU A 54 11.26 13.11 17.87
C LEU A 54 10.83 13.65 19.23
N GLN A 55 11.68 13.51 20.25
CA GLN A 55 11.42 14.09 21.58
C GLN A 55 11.41 15.63 21.54
N LEU A 56 12.36 16.25 20.82
CA LEU A 56 12.40 17.70 20.61
C LEU A 56 11.19 18.21 19.83
N ALA A 57 10.76 17.46 18.81
CA ALA A 57 9.59 17.76 18.00
C ALA A 57 8.30 17.69 18.85
N ALA A 58 8.19 16.70 19.73
CA ALA A 58 7.00 16.46 20.53
C ALA A 58 6.82 17.52 21.61
N LYS A 59 7.90 17.93 22.29
CA LYS A 59 7.84 18.73 23.52
C LYS A 59 6.85 18.09 24.50
N GLU A 60 5.64 18.64 24.65
CA GLU A 60 4.56 18.11 25.49
C GLU A 60 3.46 17.39 24.68
N ASN A 61 3.46 17.50 23.35
CA ASN A 61 2.43 16.98 22.46
C ASN A 61 2.92 15.74 21.72
N VAL A 62 2.95 14.61 22.44
CA VAL A 62 3.41 13.32 21.92
C VAL A 62 2.31 12.70 21.04
N PRO A 63 2.62 12.24 19.82
CA PRO A 63 1.63 11.55 18.99
C PRO A 63 1.30 10.16 19.53
N ASP A 64 0.09 9.68 19.24
CA ASP A 64 -0.30 8.30 19.50
C ASP A 64 0.37 7.33 18.50
N ILE A 65 0.52 7.77 17.25
CA ILE A 65 1.05 6.97 16.15
C ILE A 65 1.95 7.81 15.25
N ILE A 66 3.09 7.25 14.82
CA ILE A 66 3.92 7.76 13.72
C ILE A 66 3.77 6.83 12.51
N GLN A 67 3.29 7.36 11.40
CA GLN A 67 3.15 6.67 10.12
C GLN A 67 4.39 6.87 9.26
N VAL A 68 4.93 5.78 8.69
CA VAL A 68 6.14 5.78 7.88
C VAL A 68 5.89 5.02 6.58
N PHE A 69 6.16 5.66 5.45
CA PHE A 69 6.00 5.03 4.12
C PHE A 69 7.30 4.49 3.54
N ARG A 70 8.44 4.99 4.01
CA ARG A 70 9.73 4.66 3.43
C ARG A 70 10.40 3.50 4.19
N PRO A 71 10.59 2.33 3.55
CA PRO A 71 11.20 1.16 4.19
C PRO A 71 12.60 1.44 4.76
N GLN A 72 13.40 2.23 4.04
CA GLN A 72 14.77 2.55 4.45
C GLN A 72 14.83 3.37 5.75
N SER A 73 13.73 4.05 6.10
CA SER A 73 13.61 4.84 7.33
C SER A 73 12.92 4.07 8.47
N LEU A 74 12.16 3.01 8.14
CA LEU A 74 11.23 2.37 9.05
C LEU A 74 11.91 1.85 10.32
N SER A 75 12.99 1.06 10.19
CA SER A 75 13.65 0.44 11.35
C SER A 75 14.22 1.45 12.35
N LEU A 76 14.74 2.59 11.86
CA LEU A 76 15.27 3.66 12.70
C LEU A 76 14.15 4.37 13.45
N ILE A 77 13.04 4.65 12.77
CA ILE A 77 11.86 5.32 13.36
C ILE A 77 11.13 4.37 14.32
N GLU A 78 10.98 3.08 14.00
CA GLU A 78 10.41 2.07 14.90
C GLU A 78 11.21 1.96 16.19
N THR A 79 12.54 1.90 16.08
CA THR A 79 13.42 1.87 17.26
C THR A 79 13.23 3.15 18.11
N ALA A 80 13.16 4.31 17.47
CA ALA A 80 12.94 5.58 18.16
C ALA A 80 11.55 5.68 18.81
N GLY A 81 10.50 5.22 18.12
CA GLY A 81 9.14 5.15 18.64
C GLY A 81 9.06 4.24 19.86
N ASN A 82 9.66 3.04 19.80
CA ASN A 82 9.72 2.12 20.93
C ASN A 82 10.40 2.75 22.16
N ASN A 83 11.51 3.49 21.97
CA ASN A 83 12.19 4.19 23.06
C ASN A 83 11.33 5.27 23.71
N LEU A 84 10.40 5.87 22.95
CA LEU A 84 9.50 6.93 23.40
C LEU A 84 8.11 6.43 23.80
N GLY A 85 7.83 5.13 23.68
CA GLY A 85 6.50 4.55 23.90
C GLY A 85 5.47 4.96 22.83
N ILE A 86 5.92 5.38 21.64
CA ILE A 86 5.07 5.79 20.52
C ILE A 86 4.93 4.63 19.54
N LYS A 87 3.70 4.31 19.14
CA LYS A 87 3.45 3.28 18.14
C LYS A 87 3.92 3.77 16.76
N VAL A 88 4.65 2.94 16.03
CA VAL A 88 5.00 3.20 14.63
C VAL A 88 4.17 2.29 13.72
N GLU A 89 3.67 2.86 12.63
CA GLU A 89 2.86 2.16 11.63
C GLU A 89 3.50 2.29 10.25
N ALA A 90 3.90 1.16 9.67
CA ALA A 90 4.32 1.08 8.28
C ALA A 90 3.10 1.22 7.37
N THR A 91 3.00 2.33 6.65
CA THR A 91 1.89 2.58 5.72
C THR A 91 2.31 3.49 4.58
N ARG A 92 1.88 3.17 3.36
CA ARG A 92 2.08 4.05 2.20
C ARG A 92 1.17 5.30 2.24
N ARG A 93 0.17 5.33 3.15
CA ARG A 93 -0.86 6.37 3.24
C ARG A 93 -0.40 7.63 4.00
N THR A 94 0.78 8.13 3.67
CA THR A 94 1.37 9.34 4.27
C THR A 94 1.18 10.57 3.36
N LEU A 95 -0.09 10.89 3.02
CA LEU A 95 -0.42 11.90 2.00
C LEU A 95 0.16 13.29 2.29
N ALA A 96 0.02 13.79 3.52
CA ALA A 96 0.51 15.11 3.91
C ALA A 96 2.04 15.21 3.78
N LEU A 97 2.75 14.18 4.25
CA LEU A 97 4.20 14.08 4.12
C LEU A 97 4.64 13.93 2.66
N LYS A 98 3.98 13.09 1.86
CA LYS A 98 4.29 12.92 0.43
C LYS A 98 4.10 14.23 -0.34
N GLN A 99 3.03 14.99 -0.05
CA GLN A 99 2.81 16.33 -0.63
C GLN A 99 3.93 17.31 -0.23
N TRP A 100 4.36 17.28 1.03
CA TRP A 100 5.44 18.12 1.51
C TRP A 100 6.79 17.78 0.86
N LEU A 101 7.13 16.49 0.76
CA LEU A 101 8.32 16.00 0.08
C LEU A 101 8.31 16.37 -1.41
N ALA A 102 7.17 16.21 -2.09
CA ALA A 102 7.02 16.61 -3.48
C ALA A 102 7.22 18.12 -3.69
N PHE A 103 6.69 18.96 -2.80
CA PHE A 103 6.93 20.41 -2.82
C PHE A 103 8.42 20.76 -2.66
N LYS A 104 9.14 20.00 -1.82
CA LYS A 104 10.60 20.12 -1.67
C LYS A 104 11.40 19.49 -2.81
N GLN A 105 10.74 18.88 -3.81
CA GLN A 105 11.35 18.10 -4.90
C GLN A 105 12.17 16.89 -4.39
N TYR A 106 11.75 16.30 -3.27
CA TYR A 106 12.38 15.11 -2.71
C TYR A 106 11.72 13.85 -3.28
N PRO A 107 12.48 12.76 -3.47
CA PRO A 107 11.93 11.54 -4.05
C PRO A 107 10.92 10.89 -3.10
N ILE A 108 9.68 10.70 -3.55
CA ILE A 108 8.63 9.96 -2.82
C ILE A 108 8.51 8.49 -3.25
N ILE A 109 9.38 8.06 -4.18
CA ILE A 109 9.35 6.72 -4.75
C ILE A 109 9.71 5.70 -3.68
N VAL A 110 8.90 4.66 -3.59
CA VAL A 110 9.17 3.47 -2.80
C VAL A 110 9.81 2.42 -3.70
N ASP A 111 10.87 1.77 -3.22
CA ASP A 111 11.59 0.76 -3.98
C ASP A 111 10.65 -0.36 -4.46
N LYS A 112 10.82 -0.81 -5.70
CA LYS A 112 10.05 -1.93 -6.26
C LYS A 112 10.98 -3.11 -6.49
N PRO A 113 11.34 -3.88 -5.43
CA PRO A 113 12.23 -5.02 -5.58
C PRO A 113 11.65 -6.06 -6.58
N PRO A 114 12.46 -6.96 -7.13
CA PRO A 114 11.95 -8.05 -7.95
C PRO A 114 10.87 -8.84 -7.20
N PRO A 115 9.74 -9.18 -7.84
CA PRO A 115 8.69 -9.94 -7.17
C PRO A 115 9.16 -11.37 -6.87
N VAL A 116 8.72 -11.92 -5.75
CA VAL A 116 9.02 -13.30 -5.33
C VAL A 116 7.81 -14.21 -5.49
N PRO A 117 7.97 -15.51 -5.78
CA PRO A 117 6.85 -16.43 -5.86
C PRO A 117 6.05 -16.49 -4.55
N LEU A 118 4.72 -16.52 -4.64
CA LEU A 118 3.87 -16.79 -3.49
C LEU A 118 4.15 -18.22 -2.97
N PRO A 119 4.22 -18.45 -1.66
CA PRO A 119 4.33 -19.80 -1.10
C PRO A 119 3.19 -20.72 -1.58
N GLU A 120 3.51 -21.98 -1.93
CA GLU A 120 2.56 -22.93 -2.51
C GLU A 120 1.34 -23.18 -1.62
N ASN A 121 1.52 -23.15 -0.30
CA ASN A 121 0.43 -23.32 0.67
C ASN A 121 -0.59 -22.15 0.69
N LEU A 122 -0.33 -21.09 -0.06
CA LEU A 122 -1.19 -19.92 -0.24
C LEU A 122 -1.73 -19.82 -1.68
N TRP A 123 -1.45 -20.78 -2.56
CA TRP A 123 -1.96 -20.73 -3.92
C TRP A 123 -3.48 -20.95 -3.96
N GLY A 124 -4.13 -20.24 -4.89
CA GLY A 124 -5.48 -20.59 -5.32
C GLY A 124 -5.46 -21.79 -6.27
N GLU A 125 -6.56 -22.53 -6.31
CA GLU A 125 -6.74 -23.63 -7.25
C GLU A 125 -6.97 -23.11 -8.68
N LYS A 126 -7.71 -22.01 -8.80
CA LYS A 126 -7.98 -21.30 -10.07
C LYS A 126 -8.05 -19.80 -9.82
N TRP A 127 -7.96 -19.02 -10.87
CA TRP A 127 -8.21 -17.59 -10.84
C TRP A 127 -8.79 -17.12 -12.18
N ARG A 128 -9.43 -15.94 -12.19
CA ARG A 128 -9.87 -15.28 -13.43
C ARG A 128 -9.90 -13.77 -13.27
N PHE A 129 -9.82 -13.07 -14.40
CA PHE A 129 -10.17 -11.66 -14.47
C PHE A 129 -11.69 -11.47 -14.40
N ALA A 130 -12.12 -10.38 -13.78
CA ALA A 130 -13.51 -9.99 -13.65
C ALA A 130 -13.65 -8.46 -13.79
N THR A 131 -14.88 -7.99 -13.93
CA THR A 131 -15.18 -6.56 -14.02
C THR A 131 -16.55 -6.31 -13.42
N ILE A 132 -16.63 -5.26 -12.60
CA ILE A 132 -17.85 -4.81 -11.94
C ILE A 132 -17.98 -3.31 -12.22
N LEU A 133 -19.20 -2.81 -12.41
CA LEU A 133 -19.38 -1.37 -12.62
C LEU A 133 -19.16 -0.60 -11.30
N ALA A 134 -18.65 0.62 -11.41
CA ALA A 134 -18.42 1.49 -10.26
C ALA A 134 -19.66 1.74 -9.40
N GLY A 135 -20.85 1.76 -10.00
CA GLY A 135 -22.11 1.86 -9.26
C GLY A 135 -22.43 0.62 -8.45
N ASP A 136 -22.01 -0.55 -8.91
CA ASP A 136 -22.45 -1.84 -8.36
C ASP A 136 -21.46 -2.40 -7.32
N ILE A 137 -20.18 -2.01 -7.37
CA ILE A 137 -19.13 -2.69 -6.58
C ILE A 137 -19.33 -2.64 -5.06
N VAL A 138 -19.96 -1.58 -4.53
CA VAL A 138 -20.24 -1.49 -3.09
C VAL A 138 -21.50 -2.28 -2.78
N ASP A 139 -22.56 -2.01 -3.53
CA ASP A 139 -23.90 -2.57 -3.30
C ASP A 139 -23.95 -4.09 -3.54
N GLU A 140 -23.15 -4.60 -4.48
CA GLU A 140 -23.08 -6.03 -4.81
C GLU A 140 -22.59 -6.86 -3.62
N PHE A 141 -21.73 -6.31 -2.76
CA PHE A 141 -21.08 -7.06 -1.68
C PHE A 141 -21.47 -6.61 -0.26
N ILE A 142 -22.07 -5.43 -0.08
CA ILE A 142 -22.37 -4.90 1.26
C ILE A 142 -23.34 -5.77 2.06
N GLU A 143 -24.28 -6.45 1.39
CA GLU A 143 -25.26 -7.33 2.02
C GLU A 143 -24.77 -8.79 2.15
N ARG A 144 -23.61 -9.12 1.57
CA ARG A 144 -23.09 -10.49 1.56
C ARG A 144 -22.27 -10.77 2.81
N PRO A 145 -22.37 -11.97 3.40
CA PRO A 145 -21.52 -12.35 4.52
C PRO A 145 -20.10 -12.63 4.00
N ILE A 146 -19.26 -11.59 3.96
CA ILE A 146 -17.84 -11.68 3.59
C ILE A 146 -16.97 -11.57 4.85
N PRO A 147 -16.28 -12.64 5.28
CA PRO A 147 -15.49 -12.65 6.51
C PRO A 147 -14.41 -11.57 6.58
N ILE A 148 -13.74 -11.28 5.46
CA ILE A 148 -12.74 -10.22 5.37
C ILE A 148 -13.19 -9.21 4.33
N PHE A 149 -13.64 -8.04 4.77
CA PHE A 149 -14.21 -7.02 3.89
C PHE A 149 -13.45 -5.71 4.04
N GLN A 150 -12.70 -5.32 3.01
CA GLN A 150 -11.89 -4.10 3.01
C GLN A 150 -12.28 -3.19 1.84
N ILE A 151 -13.19 -2.25 2.12
CA ILE A 151 -13.55 -1.15 1.22
C ILE A 151 -13.28 0.16 1.96
N PRO A 152 -12.07 0.74 1.86
CA PRO A 152 -11.76 2.01 2.49
C PRO A 152 -12.63 3.14 1.90
N GLU A 153 -13.21 3.96 2.78
CA GLU A 153 -14.16 5.02 2.39
C GLU A 153 -13.56 5.93 1.32
N PHE A 154 -12.32 6.39 1.52
CA PHE A 154 -11.67 7.38 0.66
C PHE A 154 -11.36 6.90 -0.77
N ILE A 155 -11.39 5.60 -1.05
CA ILE A 155 -11.22 5.05 -2.41
C ILE A 155 -12.51 4.49 -2.99
N LYS A 156 -13.66 4.66 -2.31
CA LYS A 156 -14.95 4.29 -2.91
C LYS A 156 -15.13 5.05 -4.22
N PRO A 157 -15.75 4.44 -5.24
CA PRO A 157 -15.88 5.07 -6.57
C PRO A 157 -16.48 6.48 -6.53
N ILE A 158 -17.50 6.70 -5.69
CA ILE A 158 -18.14 8.00 -5.51
C ILE A 158 -17.18 9.07 -4.95
N ASN A 159 -16.28 8.69 -4.03
CA ASN A 159 -15.31 9.61 -3.41
C ASN A 159 -14.13 9.90 -4.34
N LEU A 160 -13.90 9.04 -5.34
CA LEU A 160 -12.96 9.29 -6.44
C LEU A 160 -13.60 10.06 -7.61
N GLY A 161 -14.90 10.34 -7.55
CA GLY A 161 -15.63 11.00 -8.65
C GLY A 161 -15.78 10.14 -9.90
N LEU A 162 -15.74 8.81 -9.77
CA LEU A 162 -15.97 7.89 -10.89
C LEU A 162 -17.47 7.81 -11.23
N ALA A 163 -17.79 7.89 -12.52
CA ALA A 163 -19.16 7.66 -12.98
C ALA A 163 -19.58 6.20 -12.75
N SER A 164 -20.85 5.95 -12.41
CA SER A 164 -21.36 4.61 -12.07
C SER A 164 -21.16 3.56 -13.17
N THR A 165 -21.02 3.99 -14.43
CA THR A 165 -20.81 3.11 -15.59
C THR A 165 -19.34 2.76 -15.84
N VAL A 166 -18.39 3.31 -15.06
CA VAL A 166 -16.96 3.02 -15.23
C VAL A 166 -16.71 1.56 -14.83
N PRO A 167 -16.08 0.75 -15.70
CA PRO A 167 -15.74 -0.63 -15.38
C PRO A 167 -14.56 -0.68 -14.41
N ILE A 168 -14.77 -1.25 -13.23
CA ILE A 168 -13.71 -1.54 -12.26
C ILE A 168 -13.21 -2.97 -12.52
N PRO A 169 -11.95 -3.16 -12.93
CA PRO A 169 -11.40 -4.48 -13.14
C PRO A 169 -11.06 -5.15 -11.81
N GLY A 170 -11.00 -6.47 -11.81
CA GLY A 170 -10.57 -7.23 -10.64
C GLY A 170 -10.10 -8.63 -10.96
N VAL A 171 -9.55 -9.28 -9.95
CA VAL A 171 -9.15 -10.69 -10.01
C VAL A 171 -9.92 -11.46 -8.97
N ILE A 172 -10.46 -12.60 -9.38
CA ILE A 172 -11.13 -13.56 -8.51
C ILE A 172 -10.23 -14.77 -8.35
N ILE A 173 -9.91 -15.14 -7.11
CA ILE A 173 -9.14 -16.33 -6.77
C ILE A 173 -10.07 -17.35 -6.12
N TYR A 174 -10.08 -18.54 -6.69
CA TYR A 174 -10.76 -19.73 -6.18
C TYR A 174 -9.80 -20.50 -5.29
N GLY A 175 -9.92 -20.33 -3.98
CA GLY A 175 -8.98 -20.90 -3.01
C GLY A 175 -9.37 -22.28 -2.49
N GLY A 176 -10.52 -22.84 -2.89
CA GLY A 176 -11.02 -24.12 -2.38
C GLY A 176 -11.01 -24.18 -0.86
N ARG A 177 -10.44 -25.27 -0.34
CA ARG A 177 -10.26 -25.49 1.11
C ARG A 177 -9.28 -24.50 1.77
N HIS A 178 -8.40 -23.88 0.99
CA HIS A 178 -7.38 -22.93 1.47
C HIS A 178 -7.81 -21.47 1.38
N SER A 179 -9.00 -21.18 0.85
CA SER A 179 -9.50 -19.81 0.64
C SER A 179 -9.37 -18.93 1.88
N MET A 180 -9.76 -19.43 3.07
CA MET A 180 -9.66 -18.68 4.33
C MET A 180 -8.22 -18.41 4.77
N SER A 181 -7.32 -19.38 4.58
CA SER A 181 -5.91 -19.22 4.90
C SER A 181 -5.26 -18.16 4.00
N LEU A 182 -5.54 -18.21 2.69
CA LEU A 182 -5.13 -17.19 1.73
C LEU A 182 -5.69 -15.81 2.10
N ALA A 183 -6.98 -15.71 2.39
CA ALA A 183 -7.62 -14.45 2.71
C ALA A 183 -7.03 -13.80 3.98
N ARG A 184 -6.75 -14.59 5.02
CA ARG A 184 -6.08 -14.10 6.24
C ARG A 184 -4.66 -13.64 5.97
N TRP A 185 -3.92 -14.37 5.13
CA TRP A 185 -2.58 -13.96 4.73
C TRP A 185 -2.62 -12.64 3.96
N LEU A 186 -3.49 -12.51 2.96
CA LEU A 186 -3.70 -11.26 2.22
C LEU A 186 -3.99 -10.11 3.18
N HIS A 187 -4.98 -10.27 4.06
CA HIS A 187 -5.33 -9.25 5.04
C HIS A 187 -4.13 -8.80 5.90
N LYS A 188 -3.32 -9.75 6.38
CA LYS A 188 -2.11 -9.47 7.17
C LYS A 188 -1.02 -8.78 6.33
N SER A 189 -0.87 -9.16 5.07
CA SER A 189 0.12 -8.57 4.16
C SER A 189 -0.21 -7.13 3.77
N ASN A 190 -1.45 -6.67 4.00
CA ASN A 190 -1.93 -5.33 3.67
C ASN A 190 -1.76 -5.02 2.16
N PRO A 191 -2.60 -5.61 1.29
CA PRO A 191 -2.48 -5.46 -0.15
C PRO A 191 -2.69 -4.00 -0.56
N VAL A 192 -1.88 -3.56 -1.51
CA VAL A 192 -1.89 -2.19 -2.03
C VAL A 192 -2.42 -2.18 -3.45
N SER A 193 -1.85 -3.02 -4.31
CA SER A 193 -2.21 -3.07 -5.73
C SER A 193 -1.95 -4.44 -6.31
N LEU A 194 -2.78 -4.87 -7.24
CA LEU A 194 -2.58 -6.04 -8.08
C LEU A 194 -2.36 -5.58 -9.51
N ASN A 195 -1.20 -5.91 -10.06
CA ASN A 195 -0.76 -5.45 -11.37
C ASN A 195 -0.54 -6.63 -12.31
N TYR A 196 -1.02 -6.53 -13.54
CA TYR A 196 -0.61 -7.42 -14.63
C TYR A 196 0.77 -6.98 -15.15
N MET A 197 1.65 -7.95 -15.33
CA MET A 197 2.96 -7.79 -15.91
C MET A 197 3.03 -8.62 -17.18
N ASN A 198 3.20 -7.93 -18.30
CA ASN A 198 3.49 -8.56 -19.58
C ASN A 198 4.91 -9.14 -19.55
N GLY A 199 5.07 -10.41 -19.92
CA GLY A 199 6.34 -11.12 -19.87
C GLY A 199 6.32 -12.45 -20.61
N THR A 200 7.35 -13.27 -20.40
CA THR A 200 7.39 -14.64 -20.89
C THR A 200 7.81 -15.57 -19.74
N PRO A 201 6.86 -16.12 -18.97
CA PRO A 201 5.40 -15.95 -19.07
C PRO A 201 4.88 -14.60 -18.53
N ASP A 202 3.62 -14.28 -18.83
CA ASP A 202 2.88 -13.19 -18.18
C ASP A 202 2.65 -13.50 -16.70
N GLY A 203 2.33 -12.48 -15.90
CA GLY A 203 2.03 -12.69 -14.49
C GLY A 203 1.17 -11.63 -13.81
N LEU A 204 0.62 -12.01 -12.67
CA LEU A 204 -0.09 -11.16 -11.73
C LEU A 204 0.78 -10.89 -10.50
N ILE A 205 1.12 -9.63 -10.27
CA ILE A 205 1.98 -9.20 -9.17
C ILE A 205 1.16 -8.44 -8.13
N LEU A 206 1.10 -8.99 -6.92
CA LEU A 206 0.54 -8.32 -5.76
C LEU A 206 1.62 -7.47 -5.09
N GLU A 207 1.42 -6.17 -5.04
CA GLU A 207 2.13 -5.26 -4.15
C GLU A 207 1.40 -5.19 -2.81
N ALA A 208 2.15 -5.26 -1.72
CA ALA A 208 1.63 -5.23 -0.37
C ALA A 208 2.58 -4.46 0.58
N SER A 209 2.07 -4.06 1.74
CA SER A 209 2.86 -3.34 2.75
C SER A 209 3.61 -2.14 2.15
N LEU A 210 4.86 -1.90 2.55
CA LEU A 210 5.70 -0.86 1.95
C LEU A 210 6.33 -1.31 0.63
N VAL A 211 6.93 -2.50 0.54
CA VAL A 211 7.74 -2.94 -0.62
C VAL A 211 7.50 -4.37 -1.08
N ASP A 212 6.65 -5.11 -0.38
CA ASP A 212 6.49 -6.53 -0.65
C ASP A 212 5.83 -6.72 -2.02
N ARG A 213 6.41 -7.62 -2.83
CA ARG A 213 5.93 -7.94 -4.18
C ARG A 213 5.88 -9.43 -4.38
N TRP A 214 4.69 -9.95 -4.62
CA TRP A 214 4.43 -11.38 -4.76
C TRP A 214 3.90 -11.71 -6.14
N ILE A 215 4.45 -12.76 -6.76
CA ILE A 215 3.88 -13.35 -7.98
C ILE A 215 2.72 -14.25 -7.53
N LEU A 216 1.48 -13.82 -7.79
CA LEU A 216 0.28 -14.60 -7.47
C LEU A 216 -0.01 -15.69 -8.50
N ALA A 217 0.23 -15.38 -9.78
CA ALA A 217 0.03 -16.31 -10.88
C ALA A 217 0.97 -15.97 -12.03
N THR A 218 1.36 -16.99 -12.78
CA THR A 218 1.99 -16.86 -14.09
C THR A 218 1.20 -17.64 -15.12
N PHE A 219 1.16 -17.16 -16.36
CA PHE A 219 0.40 -17.76 -17.44
C PHE A 219 0.98 -17.39 -18.79
N ALA A 220 0.74 -18.24 -19.80
CA ALA A 220 1.20 -18.02 -21.17
C ALA A 220 0.08 -18.21 -22.20
N ASP A 221 -1.14 -18.44 -21.73
CA ASP A 221 -2.31 -18.62 -22.60
C ASP A 221 -2.77 -17.26 -23.16
N GLU A 222 -3.08 -17.24 -24.45
CA GLU A 222 -3.42 -16.01 -25.18
C GLU A 222 -4.68 -15.33 -24.65
N GLU A 223 -5.69 -16.11 -24.21
CA GLU A 223 -6.93 -15.57 -23.66
C GLU A 223 -6.65 -14.87 -22.33
N ALA A 224 -5.85 -15.51 -21.46
CA ALA A 224 -5.42 -14.91 -20.20
C ALA A 224 -4.58 -13.64 -20.41
N SER A 225 -3.66 -13.65 -21.38
CA SER A 225 -2.86 -12.47 -21.76
C SER A 225 -3.71 -11.32 -22.30
N ALA A 226 -4.73 -11.60 -23.13
CA ALA A 226 -5.68 -10.60 -23.60
C ALA A 226 -6.51 -10.03 -22.43
N GLY A 227 -6.95 -10.89 -21.50
CA GLY A 227 -7.63 -10.48 -20.27
C GLY A 227 -6.76 -9.57 -19.37
N GLY A 228 -5.46 -9.86 -19.26
CA GLY A 228 -4.52 -9.05 -18.49
C GLY A 228 -4.31 -7.65 -19.07
N LYS A 229 -4.23 -7.53 -20.39
CA LYS A 229 -4.17 -6.22 -21.07
C LYS A 229 -5.45 -5.41 -20.83
N LEU A 230 -6.61 -6.04 -20.98
CA LEU A 230 -7.90 -5.39 -20.73
C LEU A 230 -8.08 -4.99 -19.26
N TYR A 231 -7.54 -5.79 -18.33
CA TYR A 231 -7.50 -5.47 -16.91
C TYR A 231 -6.73 -4.17 -16.66
N GLU A 232 -5.52 -4.00 -17.23
CA GLU A 232 -4.73 -2.77 -17.07
C GLU A 232 -5.37 -1.55 -17.74
N GLU A 233 -5.94 -1.72 -18.94
CA GLU A 233 -6.69 -0.64 -19.62
C GLU A 233 -7.83 -0.12 -18.75
N ARG A 234 -8.65 -1.02 -18.21
CA ARG A 234 -9.75 -0.65 -17.31
C ARG A 234 -9.24 -0.04 -16.02
N LYS A 235 -8.11 -0.52 -15.50
CA LYS A 235 -7.50 -0.02 -14.27
C LYS A 235 -7.05 1.42 -14.42
N GLN A 236 -6.55 1.79 -15.60
CA GLN A 236 -6.24 3.19 -15.92
C GLN A 236 -7.52 4.04 -16.00
N LEU A 237 -8.57 3.54 -16.67
CA LEU A 237 -9.86 4.23 -16.77
C LEU A 237 -10.55 4.45 -15.41
N SER A 238 -10.31 3.56 -14.45
CA SER A 238 -10.83 3.65 -13.08
C SER A 238 -9.89 4.37 -12.10
N GLN A 239 -8.93 5.16 -12.58
CA GLN A 239 -7.95 5.89 -11.74
C GLN A 239 -7.17 4.96 -10.79
N GLY A 240 -6.74 3.81 -11.29
CA GLY A 240 -6.02 2.80 -10.53
C GLY A 240 -6.89 1.91 -9.64
N LEU A 241 -8.20 2.18 -9.54
CA LEU A 241 -9.13 1.44 -8.70
C LEU A 241 -9.41 0.05 -9.27
N HIS A 242 -9.28 -0.98 -8.45
CA HIS A 242 -9.50 -2.37 -8.83
C HIS A 242 -9.86 -3.20 -7.60
N PHE A 243 -10.27 -4.45 -7.78
CA PHE A 243 -10.60 -5.34 -6.66
C PHE A 243 -9.89 -6.68 -6.73
N LEU A 244 -9.70 -7.27 -5.55
CA LEU A 244 -9.31 -8.66 -5.36
C LEU A 244 -10.41 -9.36 -4.58
N LEU A 245 -10.89 -10.48 -5.11
CA LEU A 245 -11.88 -11.32 -4.46
C LEU A 245 -11.33 -12.73 -4.25
N VAL A 246 -11.51 -13.25 -3.04
CA VAL A 246 -11.19 -14.64 -2.70
C VAL A 246 -12.48 -15.35 -2.31
N GLN A 247 -12.72 -16.50 -2.93
CA GLN A 247 -13.86 -17.36 -2.67
C GLN A 247 -13.46 -18.84 -2.73
N PRO A 248 -14.23 -19.76 -2.15
CA PRO A 248 -13.90 -21.19 -2.20
C PRO A 248 -14.05 -21.76 -3.63
N ASP A 249 -15.12 -21.41 -4.33
CA ASP A 249 -15.50 -21.97 -5.63
C ASP A 249 -16.28 -20.94 -6.48
N ASP A 250 -16.78 -21.37 -7.65
CA ASP A 250 -17.54 -20.55 -8.60
C ASP A 250 -19.05 -20.60 -8.43
N SER A 251 -19.55 -21.14 -7.30
CA SER A 251 -20.99 -21.17 -7.00
C SER A 251 -21.61 -19.77 -6.87
N GLY A 252 -20.78 -18.76 -6.58
CA GLY A 252 -21.25 -17.39 -6.27
C GLY A 252 -22.01 -17.28 -4.95
N MET A 253 -22.05 -18.34 -4.15
CA MET A 253 -22.81 -18.41 -2.89
C MET A 253 -21.98 -18.02 -1.67
N THR A 254 -20.67 -18.34 -1.68
CA THR A 254 -19.78 -18.15 -0.53
C THR A 254 -18.60 -17.28 -0.91
N TYR A 255 -18.34 -16.26 -0.10
CA TYR A 255 -17.21 -15.34 -0.26
C TYR A 255 -16.32 -15.43 0.97
N THR A 256 -15.02 -15.29 0.78
CA THR A 256 -14.04 -15.39 1.87
C THR A 256 -13.43 -14.03 2.18
N GLY A 257 -13.06 -13.27 1.14
CA GLY A 257 -12.50 -11.94 1.31
C GLY A 257 -12.65 -11.07 0.09
N LEU A 258 -12.82 -9.77 0.31
CA LEU A 258 -12.87 -8.72 -0.70
C LEU A 258 -11.97 -7.57 -0.30
N TRP A 259 -11.15 -7.11 -1.25
CA TRP A 259 -10.32 -5.92 -1.12
C TRP A 259 -10.62 -4.98 -2.29
N LEU A 260 -11.04 -3.76 -1.98
CA LEU A 260 -10.95 -2.64 -2.91
C LEU A 260 -9.56 -2.01 -2.76
N LEU A 261 -8.85 -1.88 -3.88
CA LEU A 261 -7.46 -1.47 -3.96
C LEU A 261 -7.33 -0.32 -4.95
N GLN A 262 -6.35 0.55 -4.73
CA GLN A 262 -6.03 1.62 -5.66
C GLN A 262 -4.53 1.65 -5.88
N GLN A 263 -4.11 1.57 -7.14
CA GLN A 263 -2.71 1.77 -7.49
C GLN A 263 -2.32 3.21 -7.16
N GLU A 264 -1.29 3.37 -6.33
CA GLU A 264 -0.66 4.66 -6.09
C GLU A 264 0.17 5.06 -7.33
N GLU A 265 0.08 6.34 -7.72
CA GLU A 265 0.92 6.95 -8.77
C GLU A 265 2.40 7.02 -8.37
#